data_AF-A0A6H3SJF1-F1
#
_entry.id   AF-A0A6H3SJF1-F1
#
_cell.length_a   1.000
_cell.length_b   1.000
_cell.length_c   1.000
_cell.angle_alpha   90.00
_cell.angle_beta   90.00
_cell.angle_gamma   90.00
#
_symmetry.space_group_name_H-M   'P 1'
#
loop_
_entity.id
_entity.type
_entity.pdbx_description
1 polymer ?
#
loop_
_entity_poly.entity_id
_entity_poly.type
_entity_poly.pdbx_seq_one_letter_code
_entity_poly.pdbx_strand_id
1 'polypeptide(L)'
;MALMTTAELKCLHCGNTFPISMYDKPKSISCIFCLAKVEDDMIDKIYNAALTVADLNSHFIKYHDERNEDLFQLHLTTQEVALRHCDTL
;
A
#
# COMPACT_ATOMS: atom_id res chain seq x y z
N MET A 1 20.37 -8.98 -1.37
CA MET A 1 19.02 -9.50 -1.03
C MET A 1 18.01 -8.78 -1.93
N ALA A 2 16.97 -9.45 -2.43
CA ALA A 2 15.94 -8.79 -3.25
C ALA A 2 14.63 -8.73 -2.46
N LEU A 3 14.05 -7.54 -2.33
CA LEU A 3 12.72 -7.34 -1.75
C LEU A 3 11.72 -7.08 -2.86
N MET A 4 10.55 -7.70 -2.76
CA MET A 4 9.39 -7.41 -3.60
C MET A 4 8.36 -6.70 -2.75
N THR A 5 7.97 -5.49 -3.16
CA THR A 5 6.86 -4.76 -2.53
C THR A 5 5.57 -5.15 -3.23
N THR A 6 4.63 -5.70 -2.47
CA THR A 6 3.27 -6.03 -2.94
C THR A 6 2.28 -5.04 -2.35
N ALA A 7 1.25 -4.69 -3.10
CA ALA A 7 0.16 -3.84 -2.61
C ALA A 7 -1.18 -4.59 -2.69
N GLU A 8 -2.04 -4.27 -1.73
CA GLU A 8 -3.39 -4.81 -1.63
C GLU A 8 -4.39 -3.69 -1.34
N LEU A 9 -5.64 -3.89 -1.78
CA LEU A 9 -6.74 -2.98 -1.54
C LEU A 9 -7.82 -3.70 -0.75
N LYS A 10 -8.34 -3.05 0.30
CA LYS A 10 -9.54 -3.48 1.02
C LYS A 10 -10.77 -2.81 0.41
N CYS A 11 -11.69 -3.61 -0.13
CA CYS A 11 -12.99 -3.12 -0.57
C CYS A 11 -13.92 -2.99 0.63
N LEU A 12 -14.23 -1.76 1.07
CA LEU A 12 -15.13 -1.55 2.19
C LEU A 12 -16.60 -1.89 1.87
N HIS A 13 -16.97 -1.98 0.59
CA HIS A 13 -18.31 -2.40 0.18
C HIS A 13 -18.60 -3.87 0.50
N CYS A 14 -17.61 -4.76 0.33
CA CYS A 14 -17.78 -6.20 0.60
C CYS A 14 -16.86 -6.75 1.70
N GLY A 15 -16.03 -5.91 2.32
CA GLY A 15 -15.11 -6.26 3.39
C GLY A 15 -13.85 -7.03 2.97
N ASN A 16 -13.75 -7.47 1.71
CA ASN A 16 -12.65 -8.31 1.24
C ASN A 16 -11.42 -7.49 0.82
N THR A 17 -10.24 -8.06 1.06
CA THR A 17 -8.95 -7.54 0.59
C THR A 17 -8.50 -8.32 -0.64
N PHE A 18 -7.91 -7.65 -1.62
CA PHE A 18 -7.38 -8.28 -2.83
C PHE A 18 -6.06 -7.62 -3.27
N PRO A 19 -5.12 -8.39 -3.84
CA PRO A 19 -3.85 -7.85 -4.32
C PRO A 19 -4.06 -7.02 -5.59
N ILE A 20 -3.21 -6.02 -5.80
CA ILE A 20 -3.11 -5.27 -7.06
C ILE A 20 -1.77 -5.57 -7.75
N SER A 21 -1.80 -5.71 -9.07
CA SER A 21 -0.58 -5.98 -9.85
C SER A 21 0.33 -4.76 -9.85
N MET A 22 1.56 -4.92 -9.38
CA MET A 22 2.58 -3.85 -9.42
C MET A 22 3.42 -3.84 -10.70
N TYR A 23 3.27 -4.86 -11.55
CA TYR A 23 4.04 -4.98 -12.80
C TYR A 23 3.45 -4.14 -13.93
N ASP A 24 2.13 -4.18 -14.09
CA ASP A 24 1.40 -3.46 -15.13
C ASP A 24 0.29 -2.64 -14.48
N LYS A 25 0.32 -1.31 -14.68
CA LYS A 25 -0.75 -0.42 -14.22
C LYS A 25 -1.99 -0.64 -15.09
N PRO A 26 -3.12 -1.13 -14.54
CA PRO A 26 -4.34 -1.34 -15.30
C PRO A 26 -5.01 0.00 -15.60
N LYS A 27 -5.79 0.03 -16.68
CA LYS A 27 -6.63 1.20 -17.02
C LYS A 27 -7.81 1.40 -16.06
N SER A 28 -8.20 0.35 -15.34
CA SER A 28 -9.33 0.35 -14.41
C SER A 28 -9.10 -0.66 -13.31
N ILE A 29 -9.51 -0.34 -12.08
CA ILE A 29 -9.47 -1.28 -10.96
C ILE A 29 -10.89 -1.54 -10.48
N SER A 30 -11.21 -2.82 -10.28
CA SER A 30 -12.50 -3.24 -9.73
C SER A 30 -12.27 -4.33 -8.69
N CYS A 31 -13.08 -4.32 -7.63
CA CYS A 31 -13.06 -5.37 -6.63
C CYS A 31 -13.42 -6.72 -7.27
N ILE A 32 -12.55 -7.71 -7.15
CA ILE A 32 -12.74 -9.05 -7.74
C ILE A 32 -13.93 -9.81 -7.15
N PHE A 33 -14.47 -9.36 -6.01
CA PHE A 33 -15.55 -10.04 -5.29
C PHE A 33 -16.93 -9.40 -5.54
N CYS A 34 -17.01 -8.08 -5.66
CA CYS A 34 -18.30 -7.38 -5.79
C CYS A 34 -18.37 -6.40 -6.97
N LEU A 35 -17.31 -6.33 -7.78
CA LEU A 35 -17.21 -5.48 -8.98
C LEU A 35 -17.33 -3.97 -8.73
N ALA A 36 -17.34 -3.54 -7.46
CA ALA A 36 -17.21 -2.12 -7.09
C ALA A 36 -15.94 -1.54 -7.71
N LYS A 37 -16.08 -0.38 -8.37
CA LYS A 37 -14.99 0.27 -9.11
C LYS A 37 -14.27 1.29 -8.25
N VAL A 38 -12.97 1.38 -8.45
CA VAL A 38 -12.16 2.51 -7.98
C VAL A 38 -12.30 3.62 -9.02
N GLU A 39 -12.43 4.87 -8.57
CA GLU A 39 -12.44 6.04 -9.44
C GLU A 39 -11.14 6.17 -10.23
N ASP A 40 -11.24 6.57 -11.50
CA ASP A 40 -10.10 6.57 -12.42
C ASP A 40 -8.95 7.48 -11.94
N ASP A 41 -9.27 8.63 -11.32
CA ASP A 41 -8.27 9.58 -10.78
C ASP A 41 -7.53 9.03 -9.55
N MET A 42 -8.08 8.01 -8.89
CA MET A 42 -7.48 7.38 -7.71
C MET A 42 -6.48 6.29 -8.10
N ILE A 43 -6.58 5.73 -9.30
CA ILE A 43 -5.69 4.66 -9.78
C ILE A 43 -4.22 5.14 -9.74
N ASP A 44 -3.95 6.34 -10.27
CA ASP A 44 -2.59 6.90 -10.27
C ASP A 44 -2.06 7.12 -8.84
N LYS A 45 -2.92 7.56 -7.92
CA LYS A 45 -2.53 7.79 -6.52
C LYS A 45 -2.17 6.48 -5.81
N ILE A 46 -2.93 5.42 -6.07
CA ILE A 46 -2.66 4.08 -5.52
C ILE A 46 -1.29 3.58 -5.98
N TYR A 47 -0.99 3.67 -7.28
CA TYR A 47 0.29 3.23 -7.83
C TYR A 47 1.45 4.09 -7.36
N ASN A 48 1.29 5.42 -7.33
CA ASN A 48 2.33 6.32 -6.82
C ASN A 48 2.66 6.01 -5.36
N ALA A 49 1.65 5.75 -4.51
CA ALA A 49 1.88 5.38 -3.11
C ALA A 49 2.65 4.05 -2.99
N ALA A 50 2.21 3.01 -3.72
CA ALA A 50 2.86 1.70 -3.67
C ALA A 50 4.31 1.74 -4.21
N LEU A 51 4.54 2.44 -5.33
CA LEU A 51 5.87 2.61 -5.90
C LEU A 51 6.80 3.44 -5.01
N THR A 52 6.28 4.46 -4.33
CA THR A 52 7.08 5.24 -3.38
C THR A 52 7.61 4.36 -2.24
N VAL A 53 6.77 3.46 -1.71
CA VAL A 53 7.20 2.50 -0.67
C VAL A 53 8.21 1.50 -1.24
N ALA A 54 7.98 1.01 -2.47
CA ALA A 54 8.89 0.08 -3.13
C ALA A 54 10.28 0.69 -3.36
N ASP A 55 10.34 1.93 -3.86
CA ASP A 55 11.58 2.67 -4.09
C ASP A 55 12.31 2.94 -2.77
N LEU A 56 11.59 3.35 -1.73
CA LEU A 56 12.17 3.58 -0.41
C LEU A 56 12.81 2.31 0.16
N ASN A 57 12.09 1.18 0.09
CA ASN A 57 12.61 -0.10 0.55
C ASN A 57 13.81 -0.58 -0.27
N SER A 58 13.82 -0.33 -1.58
CA SER A 58 14.97 -0.61 -2.46
C SER A 58 16.19 0.23 -2.06
N HIS A 59 15.98 1.52 -1.75
CA HIS A 59 17.05 2.41 -1.29
C HIS A 59 17.63 2.00 0.07
N PHE A 60 16.82 1.53 1.02
CA PHE A 60 17.36 1.01 2.29
C PHE A 60 18.33 -0.15 2.07
N ILE A 61 18.01 -1.09 1.18
CA ILE A 61 18.93 -2.20 0.85
C ILE A 61 20.18 -1.66 0.16
N LYS A 62 20.00 -0.82 -0.87
CA LYS A 62 21.11 -0.27 -1.65
C LYS A 62 22.12 0.45 -0.76
N TYR A 63 21.65 1.31 0.14
CA TYR A 63 22.52 2.11 0.99
C TYR A 63 23.13 1.33 2.15
N HIS A 64 22.45 0.30 2.63
CA HIS A 64 23.07 -0.67 3.51
C HIS A 64 24.26 -1.35 2.81
N ASP A 65 24.06 -1.85 1.59
CA ASP A 65 25.09 -2.56 0.82
C ASP A 65 26.25 -1.65 0.39
N GLU A 66 25.97 -0.40 -0.01
CA GLU A 66 26.98 0.54 -0.55
C GLU A 66 27.71 1.34 0.54
N ARG A 67 27.03 1.67 1.65
CA ARG A 67 27.50 2.64 2.64
C ARG A 67 27.52 2.09 4.07
N ASN A 68 27.10 0.84 4.27
CA ASN A 68 26.98 0.20 5.58
C ASN A 68 26.09 1.00 6.56
N GLU A 69 25.02 1.60 6.03
CA GLU A 69 23.97 2.25 6.82
C GLU A 69 23.09 1.22 7.54
N ASP A 70 22.40 1.62 8.60
CA ASP A 70 21.46 0.75 9.30
C ASP A 70 20.32 0.31 8.37
N LEU A 71 20.02 -0.99 8.39
CA LEU A 71 19.02 -1.59 7.51
C LEU A 71 17.61 -1.42 8.10
N PHE A 72 16.74 -0.76 7.35
CA PHE A 72 15.33 -0.56 7.68
C PHE A 72 14.41 -1.08 6.57
N GLN A 73 13.12 -1.20 6.90
CA GLN A 73 12.06 -1.50 5.94
C GLN A 73 10.78 -0.80 6.38
N LEU A 74 10.10 -0.13 5.45
CA LEU A 74 8.78 0.46 5.67
C LEU A 74 7.68 -0.57 5.35
N HIS A 75 6.79 -0.75 6.32
CA HIS A 75 5.55 -1.52 6.18
C HIS A 75 4.38 -0.66 6.66
N LEU A 76 3.34 -0.53 5.83
CA LEU A 76 2.16 0.29 6.12
C LEU A 76 0.96 -0.61 6.42
N THR A 77 0.25 -0.33 7.51
CA THR A 77 -1.04 -0.96 7.83
C THR A 77 -2.05 0.10 8.22
N THR A 78 -3.32 -0.11 7.87
CA THR A 78 -4.42 0.76 8.31
C THR A 78 -5.21 0.03 9.38
N GLN A 79 -5.41 0.67 10.53
CA GLN A 79 -6.21 0.13 11.64
C GLN A 79 -7.40 1.04 11.90
N GLU A 80 -8.57 0.45 12.07
CA GLU A 80 -9.75 1.17 12.54
C GLU A 80 -9.61 1.39 14.05
N VAL A 81 -9.71 2.65 14.49
CA VAL A 81 -9.61 3.02 15.90
C VAL A 81 -10.91 3.63 16.36
N ALA A 82 -11.48 3.08 17.44
CA ALA A 82 -12.64 3.68 18.09
C ALA A 82 -12.16 4.90 18.90
N LEU A 83 -12.52 6.10 18.45
CA LEU A 83 -12.31 7.30 19.24
C LEU A 83 -13.26 7.24 20.44
N ARG A 84 -12.72 6.96 21.63
CA ARG A 84 -13.48 7.18 22.87
C ARG A 84 -13.66 8.68 23.00
N HIS A 85 -14.90 9.18 22.90
CA HIS A 85 -15.22 10.49 23.46
C HIS A 85 -14.91 10.41 24.96
N CYS A 86 -13.78 10.99 25.37
CA CYS A 86 -13.59 11.35 26.76
C CYS A 86 -14.50 12.56 27.00
N ASP A 87 -15.77 12.30 27.29
CA ASP A 87 -16.61 13.30 27.95
C ASP A 87 -15.94 13.59 29.30
N THR A 88 -15.34 14.77 29.37
CA THR A 88 -14.69 15.28 30.57
C THR A 88 -15.82 15.70 31.51
N LEU A 89 -16.10 14.89 32.53
CA LEU A 89 -16.93 15.28 33.68
C LEU A 89 -16.10 16.09 34.68
#